data_AF-A0A544Z1N1-F1
#
_entry.id   AF-A0A544Z1N1-F1
#
_cell.length_a   1.000
_cell.length_b   1.000
_cell.length_c   1.000
_cell.angle_alpha   90.00
_cell.angle_beta   90.00
_cell.angle_gamma   90.00
#
_symmetry.space_group_name_H-M   'P 1'
#
loop_
_entity.id
_entity.type
_entity.pdbx_description
1 polymer ?
#
loop_
_entity_poly.entity_id
_entity_poly.type
_entity_poly.pdbx_seq_one_letter_code
_entity_poly.pdbx_strand_id
1 'polypeptide(L)'
;MAEKLNTGSHDLPISEALAEFMRDGWADTHEDVAPLPGAAYAAKRRARLTERLPGERLVIPSGTLRARSNDDDHRFRTHSAFAYLTGGQQPDDVLVIEPSGEARLFLHPRPSRAESQEFYRDRRYGEFWVGRRFDLAEAEAAYQIECAHIGTLPAALNGPARVLRGVDASVDALVSPSGDDRDAELAAVLSELRLVKDEWEIAELQQAVDATARGFEDVVRALPAALAHPRGERYVEGVFGLRSRLEGNAVGYQSIVASGAHACVLHWIRNDGRLDPAEMLLLDAGVEGDNLYTADVTRTLPLSGRFSPVQRQVYDLVYEAQTAAIAVLRPGARFREFHETAMRVISDGLREWGLLTKSQADAGLHRRYTLCSSGHMLGLDVHDCARARAETYLDGVLEEGQVLTVEPGLYLQPDDLTLPPELRGIGVRIEDDLVITADGARLMSAALPRRADEIEAWMAALAG
;
A
#
# COMPACT_ATOMS: atom_id res chain seq x y z
N MET A 1 1.75 38.66 32.84
CA MET A 1 3.10 38.65 32.22
C MET A 1 2.88 38.27 30.77
N ALA A 2 3.38 39.05 29.81
CA ALA A 2 3.25 38.71 28.40
C ALA A 2 3.98 37.38 28.16
N GLU A 3 3.25 36.34 27.77
CA GLU A 3 3.82 35.07 27.36
C GLU A 3 4.86 35.33 26.27
N LYS A 4 6.05 34.78 26.45
CA LYS A 4 7.17 34.97 25.53
C LYS A 4 6.77 34.32 24.21
N LEU A 5 6.57 35.12 23.15
CA LEU A 5 6.25 34.63 21.82
C LEU A 5 7.24 33.54 21.42
N ASN A 6 6.75 32.30 21.33
CA ASN A 6 7.51 31.20 20.76
C ASN A 6 7.35 31.32 19.25
N THR A 7 8.39 31.71 18.52
CA THR A 7 8.32 31.91 17.07
C THR A 7 7.99 30.64 16.27
N GLY A 8 8.02 29.46 16.90
CA GLY A 8 7.52 28.20 16.33
C GLY A 8 6.04 27.91 16.63
N SER A 9 5.37 28.76 17.41
CA SER A 9 3.92 28.67 17.62
C SER A 9 3.25 29.98 17.21
N HIS A 10 2.34 29.90 16.25
CA HIS A 10 1.46 31.00 15.88
C HIS A 10 0.30 31.21 16.88
N ASP A 11 0.36 30.59 18.07
CA ASP A 11 -0.68 30.75 19.10
C ASP A 11 -0.65 32.15 19.71
N LEU A 12 -1.81 32.78 19.73
CA LEU A 12 -2.03 34.04 20.44
C LEU A 12 -2.69 33.76 21.80
N PRO A 13 -2.42 34.60 22.82
CA PRO A 13 -3.15 34.54 24.07
C PRO A 13 -4.66 34.71 23.83
N ILE A 14 -5.46 33.90 24.52
CA ILE A 14 -6.92 33.96 24.46
C ILE A 14 -7.41 34.78 25.65
N SER A 15 -8.12 35.88 25.38
CA SER A 15 -8.79 36.65 26.44
C SER A 15 -10.00 35.89 26.98
N GLU A 16 -10.39 36.18 28.22
CA GLU A 16 -11.60 35.60 28.83
C GLU A 16 -12.85 35.89 27.99
N ALA A 17 -12.98 37.11 27.47
CA ALA A 17 -14.08 37.49 26.58
C ALA A 17 -14.10 36.67 25.28
N LEU A 18 -12.95 36.36 24.69
CA LEU A 18 -12.87 35.48 23.52
C LEU A 18 -13.22 34.04 23.89
N ALA A 19 -12.73 33.53 25.02
CA ALA A 19 -13.08 32.20 25.49
C ALA A 19 -14.58 32.05 25.75
N GLU A 20 -15.22 33.06 26.36
CA GLU A 20 -16.67 33.12 26.53
C GLU A 20 -17.41 33.12 25.19
N PHE A 21 -16.98 33.98 24.26
CA PHE A 21 -17.57 34.07 22.92
C PHE A 21 -17.48 32.76 22.14
N MET A 22 -16.36 32.05 22.25
CA MET A 22 -16.12 30.79 21.54
C MET A 22 -16.92 29.60 22.09
N ARG A 23 -17.53 29.70 23.28
CA ARG A 23 -18.33 28.61 23.89
C ARG A 23 -19.80 28.58 23.45
N ASP A 24 -20.32 29.67 22.94
CA ASP A 24 -21.76 29.87 22.71
C ASP A 24 -22.10 30.09 21.23
N GLY A 25 -23.38 29.94 20.87
CA GLY A 25 -23.89 30.19 19.52
C GLY A 25 -23.60 29.10 18.48
N TRP A 26 -23.09 27.95 18.91
CA TRP A 26 -22.86 26.80 18.04
C TRP A 26 -24.03 25.82 18.08
N ALA A 27 -24.48 25.33 16.93
CA ALA A 27 -25.43 24.22 16.89
C ALA A 27 -24.76 22.92 17.36
N ASP A 28 -25.50 22.11 18.12
CA ASP A 28 -25.13 20.72 18.36
C ASP A 28 -25.45 19.90 17.11
N THR A 29 -24.44 19.25 16.55
CA THR A 29 -24.54 18.52 15.28
C THR A 29 -24.35 17.04 15.55
N HIS A 30 -25.43 16.33 15.85
CA HIS A 30 -25.43 14.87 15.84
C HIS A 30 -25.88 14.40 14.46
N GLU A 31 -25.14 13.48 13.85
CA GLU A 31 -25.54 12.85 12.59
C GLU A 31 -25.94 11.39 12.83
N ASP A 32 -26.94 10.93 12.08
CA ASP A 32 -27.24 9.50 12.03
C ASP A 32 -26.13 8.81 11.25
N VAL A 33 -25.15 8.25 11.98
CA VAL A 33 -23.97 7.60 11.40
C VAL A 33 -24.30 6.15 11.07
N ALA A 34 -24.15 5.80 9.78
CA ALA A 34 -24.23 4.42 9.34
C ALA A 34 -22.96 3.65 9.70
N PRO A 35 -23.04 2.32 9.92
CA PRO A 35 -21.85 1.49 10.06
C PRO A 35 -20.91 1.61 8.85
N LEU A 36 -19.61 1.57 9.10
CA LEU A 36 -18.62 1.55 8.03
C LEU A 36 -18.81 0.31 7.14
N PRO A 37 -18.55 0.39 5.82
CA PRO A 37 -18.75 -0.73 4.90
C PRO A 37 -18.07 -2.04 5.34
N GLY A 38 -16.88 -1.96 5.94
CA GLY A 38 -16.12 -3.11 6.44
C GLY A 38 -16.43 -3.54 7.89
N ALA A 39 -17.30 -2.85 8.63
CA ALA A 39 -17.46 -3.05 10.08
C ALA A 39 -17.88 -4.49 10.45
N ALA A 40 -18.78 -5.10 9.65
CA ALA A 40 -19.20 -6.48 9.87
C ALA A 40 -18.08 -7.50 9.63
N TYR A 41 -17.20 -7.24 8.66
CA TYR A 41 -16.01 -8.07 8.39
C TYR A 41 -14.97 -7.90 9.50
N ALA A 42 -14.74 -6.66 9.94
CA ALA A 42 -13.89 -6.32 11.07
C ALA A 42 -14.27 -7.09 12.35
N ALA A 43 -15.57 -7.26 12.64
CA ALA A 43 -16.03 -8.07 13.76
C ALA A 43 -15.62 -9.55 13.65
N LYS A 44 -15.77 -10.18 12.48
CA LYS A 44 -15.31 -11.55 12.22
C LYS A 44 -13.78 -11.67 12.36
N ARG A 45 -13.04 -10.65 11.93
CA ARG A 45 -11.57 -10.60 12.02
C ARG A 45 -11.09 -10.54 13.47
N ARG A 46 -11.74 -9.73 14.32
CA ARG A 46 -11.47 -9.70 15.76
C ARG A 46 -11.73 -11.06 16.42
N ALA A 47 -12.83 -11.73 16.07
CA ALA A 47 -13.12 -13.07 16.58
C ALA A 47 -12.02 -14.09 16.19
N ARG A 48 -11.58 -14.11 14.92
CA ARG A 48 -10.47 -14.98 14.47
C ARG A 48 -9.15 -14.68 15.20
N LEU A 49 -8.88 -13.41 15.50
CA LEU A 49 -7.70 -13.04 16.27
C LEU A 49 -7.75 -13.59 17.70
N THR A 50 -8.90 -13.48 18.38
CA THR A 50 -9.12 -14.05 19.71
C THR A 50 -8.99 -15.58 19.71
N GLU A 51 -9.47 -16.27 18.67
CA GLU A 51 -9.29 -17.72 18.51
C GLU A 51 -7.82 -18.14 18.39
N ARG A 52 -7.00 -17.32 17.72
CA ARG A 52 -5.56 -17.57 17.53
C ARG A 52 -4.72 -17.25 18.76
N LEU A 53 -5.18 -16.32 19.60
CA LEU A 53 -4.50 -15.89 20.83
C LEU A 53 -5.49 -15.89 22.02
N PRO A 54 -5.97 -17.07 22.45
CA PRO A 54 -7.04 -17.17 23.43
C PRO A 54 -6.59 -16.74 24.82
N GLY A 55 -7.45 -16.00 25.54
CA GLY A 55 -7.20 -15.56 26.91
C GLY A 55 -6.18 -14.43 27.05
N GLU A 56 -5.78 -13.81 25.94
CA GLU A 56 -4.81 -12.73 25.90
C GLU A 56 -5.49 -11.37 25.78
N ARG A 57 -4.96 -10.36 26.48
CA ARG A 57 -5.29 -8.96 26.19
C ARG A 57 -4.44 -8.49 25.02
N LEU A 58 -5.06 -7.98 23.97
CA LEU A 58 -4.39 -7.55 22.74
C LEU A 58 -4.59 -6.04 22.55
N VAL A 59 -3.50 -5.31 22.28
CA VAL A 59 -3.47 -3.86 22.11
C VAL A 59 -2.95 -3.53 20.72
N ILE A 60 -3.78 -2.89 19.91
CA ILE A 60 -3.48 -2.56 18.52
C ILE A 60 -3.67 -1.05 18.34
N PRO A 61 -2.59 -0.25 18.36
CA PRO A 61 -2.65 1.18 18.08
C PRO A 61 -2.88 1.47 16.59
N SER A 62 -3.57 2.56 16.27
CA SER A 62 -3.76 3.04 14.90
C SER A 62 -2.52 3.73 14.33
N GLY A 63 -1.59 4.15 15.19
CA GLY A 63 -0.42 4.94 14.85
C GLY A 63 -0.65 6.45 15.00
N THR A 64 0.42 7.21 14.92
CA THR A 64 0.39 8.66 15.17
C THR A 64 0.81 9.43 13.91
N LEU A 65 0.52 10.73 13.88
CA LEU A 65 1.04 11.63 12.83
C LEU A 65 2.57 11.58 12.74
N ARG A 66 3.09 11.85 11.54
CA ARG A 66 4.53 11.84 11.22
C ARG A 66 4.91 13.19 10.62
N ALA A 67 5.80 13.91 11.30
CA ALA A 67 6.26 15.22 10.86
C ALA A 67 6.94 15.15 9.49
N ARG A 68 6.49 16.01 8.57
CA ARG A 68 7.11 16.26 7.26
C ARG A 68 8.13 17.38 7.35
N SER A 69 7.72 18.53 7.88
CA SER A 69 8.60 19.69 8.07
C SER A 69 8.08 20.58 9.19
N ASN A 70 8.78 20.60 10.33
CA ASN A 70 8.39 21.34 11.53
C ASN A 70 6.97 20.96 12.01
N ASP A 71 6.00 21.86 11.88
CA ASP A 71 4.60 21.72 12.28
C ASP A 71 3.67 21.21 11.17
N ASP A 72 4.22 20.90 9.99
CA ASP A 72 3.54 20.24 8.88
C ASP A 72 3.75 18.72 8.98
N ASP A 73 2.67 17.98 9.13
CA ASP A 73 2.67 16.51 9.14
C ASP A 73 2.42 15.94 7.73
N HIS A 74 2.92 14.74 7.48
CA HIS A 74 2.44 13.94 6.36
C HIS A 74 0.95 13.63 6.53
N ARG A 75 0.24 13.44 5.41
CA ARG A 75 -1.11 12.87 5.45
C ARG A 75 -1.07 11.57 6.25
N PHE A 76 -1.96 11.48 7.23
CA PHE A 76 -2.03 10.30 8.08
C PHE A 76 -2.50 9.10 7.27
N ARG A 77 -1.82 7.97 7.46
CA ARG A 77 -2.25 6.65 7.04
C ARG A 77 -2.14 5.75 8.25
N THR A 78 -3.27 5.19 8.67
CA THR A 78 -3.31 4.32 9.85
C THR A 78 -2.52 3.02 9.62
N HIS A 79 -2.14 2.38 10.71
CA HIS A 79 -1.52 1.07 10.69
C HIS A 79 -2.50 0.02 10.15
N SER A 80 -2.06 -0.75 9.17
CA SER A 80 -2.91 -1.67 8.39
C SER A 80 -3.59 -2.75 9.24
N ALA A 81 -2.92 -3.24 10.29
CA ALA A 81 -3.54 -4.18 11.24
C ALA A 81 -4.68 -3.55 12.06
N PHE A 82 -4.60 -2.25 12.39
CA PHE A 82 -5.68 -1.55 13.08
C PHE A 82 -6.86 -1.36 12.12
N ALA A 83 -6.61 -0.82 10.92
CA ALA A 83 -7.63 -0.68 9.88
C ALA A 83 -8.34 -2.00 9.57
N TYR A 84 -7.58 -3.10 9.48
CA TYR A 84 -8.13 -4.43 9.23
C TYR A 84 -9.15 -4.88 10.29
N LEU A 85 -8.93 -4.51 11.56
CA LEU A 85 -9.73 -4.93 12.71
C LEU A 85 -10.84 -3.95 13.10
N THR A 86 -10.81 -2.71 12.61
CA THR A 86 -11.76 -1.66 13.00
C THR A 86 -12.43 -0.95 11.83
N GLY A 87 -11.76 -0.86 10.67
CA GLY A 87 -12.10 0.06 9.58
C GLY A 87 -11.72 1.53 9.86
N GLY A 88 -11.19 1.82 11.05
CA GLY A 88 -10.83 3.16 11.49
C GLY A 88 -9.53 3.65 10.89
N GLN A 89 -9.49 4.94 10.57
CA GLN A 89 -8.36 5.60 9.92
C GLN A 89 -7.93 6.89 10.63
N GLN A 90 -8.32 7.07 11.90
CA GLN A 90 -7.95 8.23 12.71
C GLN A 90 -6.63 7.97 13.48
N PRO A 91 -5.79 8.99 13.66
CA PRO A 91 -4.57 8.86 14.45
C PRO A 91 -4.87 8.74 15.94
N ASP A 92 -3.93 8.12 16.65
CA ASP A 92 -3.86 8.04 18.12
C ASP A 92 -5.04 7.26 18.76
N ASP A 93 -5.76 6.47 17.96
CA ASP A 93 -6.78 5.54 18.42
C ASP A 93 -6.15 4.19 18.81
N VAL A 94 -6.75 3.48 19.76
CA VAL A 94 -6.23 2.20 20.25
C VAL A 94 -7.36 1.19 20.40
N LEU A 95 -7.27 0.10 19.65
CA LEU A 95 -8.15 -1.05 19.84
C LEU A 95 -7.57 -1.93 20.96
N VAL A 96 -8.39 -2.22 21.97
CA VAL A 96 -8.09 -3.20 23.00
C VAL A 96 -9.09 -4.35 22.91
N ILE A 97 -8.59 -5.57 22.86
CA ILE A 97 -9.40 -6.79 22.95
C ILE A 97 -9.04 -7.47 24.27
N GLU A 98 -10.02 -7.67 25.13
CA GLU A 98 -9.85 -8.33 26.42
C GLU A 98 -9.76 -9.86 26.28
N PRO A 99 -9.24 -10.58 27.30
CA PRO A 99 -9.20 -12.04 27.31
C PRO A 99 -10.54 -12.73 27.05
N SER A 100 -11.66 -12.06 27.34
CA SER A 100 -13.03 -12.52 27.06
C SER A 100 -13.40 -12.47 25.58
N GLY A 101 -12.62 -11.77 24.75
CA GLY A 101 -12.94 -11.44 23.36
C GLY A 101 -13.72 -10.13 23.19
N GLU A 102 -14.12 -9.48 24.28
CA GLU A 102 -14.76 -8.16 24.23
C GLU A 102 -13.76 -7.12 23.70
N ALA A 103 -14.20 -6.32 22.73
CA ALA A 103 -13.38 -5.31 22.08
C ALA A 103 -13.86 -3.91 22.42
N ARG A 104 -12.93 -3.02 22.74
CA ARG A 104 -13.18 -1.60 22.99
C ARG A 104 -12.21 -0.73 22.21
N LEU A 105 -12.72 0.33 21.59
CA LEU A 105 -11.95 1.32 20.87
C LEU A 105 -11.75 2.57 21.72
N PHE A 106 -10.50 2.90 22.01
CA PHE A 106 -10.13 4.12 22.72
C PHE A 106 -9.75 5.19 21.72
N LEU A 107 -10.41 6.35 21.77
CA LEU A 107 -10.24 7.42 20.78
C LEU A 107 -10.31 8.81 21.42
N HIS A 108 -9.89 9.82 20.66
CA HIS A 108 -10.16 11.23 20.98
C HIS A 108 -11.54 11.63 20.42
N PRO A 109 -12.61 11.66 21.24
CA PRO A 109 -13.93 12.03 20.74
C PRO A 109 -13.98 13.52 20.45
N ARG A 110 -15.01 13.94 19.74
CA ARG A 110 -15.33 15.35 19.53
C ARG A 110 -15.29 16.13 20.87
N PRO A 111 -14.43 17.14 21.00
CA PRO A 111 -14.37 17.92 22.23
C PRO A 111 -15.65 18.70 22.51
N SER A 112 -16.03 18.81 23.78
CA SER A 112 -17.14 19.67 24.19
C SER A 112 -16.81 21.13 23.94
N ARG A 113 -17.65 21.82 23.16
CA ARG A 113 -17.54 23.28 22.92
C ARG A 113 -17.88 24.11 24.16
N ALA A 114 -18.73 23.58 25.05
CA ALA A 114 -19.18 24.29 26.26
C ALA A 114 -18.20 24.12 27.43
N GLU A 115 -17.59 22.94 27.55
CA GLU A 115 -16.81 22.56 28.74
C GLU A 115 -15.29 22.67 28.54
N SER A 116 -14.82 22.83 27.29
CA SER A 116 -13.39 22.87 26.96
C SER A 116 -13.05 23.97 25.95
N GLN A 117 -11.78 24.34 25.85
CA GLN A 117 -11.25 25.17 24.76
C GLN A 117 -10.64 24.32 23.63
N GLU A 118 -10.65 22.99 23.74
CA GLU A 118 -9.97 22.07 22.83
C GLU A 118 -10.50 22.21 21.40
N PHE A 119 -11.80 22.46 21.23
CA PHE A 119 -12.45 22.71 19.94
C PHE A 119 -11.63 23.63 19.01
N TYR A 120 -11.07 24.71 19.53
CA TYR A 120 -10.33 25.72 18.75
C TYR A 120 -8.87 25.92 19.18
N ARG A 121 -8.42 25.28 20.26
CA ARG A 121 -7.02 25.39 20.74
C ARG A 121 -6.20 24.15 20.52
N ASP A 122 -6.84 23.00 20.39
CA ASP A 122 -6.13 21.76 20.11
C ASP A 122 -5.94 21.63 18.60
N ARG A 123 -4.70 21.80 18.13
CA ARG A 123 -4.36 21.69 16.71
C ARG A 123 -4.42 20.26 16.17
N ARG A 124 -4.46 19.26 17.05
CA ARG A 124 -4.47 17.83 16.69
C ARG A 124 -5.88 17.25 16.69
N TYR A 125 -6.70 17.61 17.68
CA TYR A 125 -8.03 17.02 17.87
C TYR A 125 -9.18 18.02 17.85
N GLY A 126 -8.89 19.32 17.89
CA GLY A 126 -9.90 20.37 17.85
C GLY A 126 -10.55 20.48 16.48
N GLU A 127 -11.89 20.41 16.43
CA GLU A 127 -12.66 20.41 15.19
C GLU A 127 -12.43 21.67 14.32
N PHE A 128 -12.05 22.79 14.93
CA PHE A 128 -11.69 24.01 14.18
C PHE A 128 -10.40 23.85 13.35
N TRP A 129 -9.50 22.95 13.74
CA TRP A 129 -8.21 22.72 13.09
C TRP A 129 -8.23 21.52 12.14
N VAL A 130 -8.84 20.42 12.57
CA VAL A 130 -8.77 19.14 11.86
C VAL A 130 -10.11 18.67 11.30
N GLY A 131 -11.16 19.49 11.44
CA GLY A 131 -12.51 19.15 11.02
C GLY A 131 -13.25 18.28 12.03
N ARG A 132 -14.52 17.98 11.72
CA ARG A 132 -15.42 17.27 12.62
C ARG A 132 -14.92 15.85 12.91
N ARG A 133 -14.98 15.48 14.19
CA ARG A 133 -14.72 14.12 14.69
C ARG A 133 -16.03 13.52 15.18
N PHE A 134 -16.08 12.19 15.24
CA PHE A 134 -17.17 11.49 15.91
C PHE A 134 -17.14 11.79 17.41
N ASP A 135 -18.31 11.97 18.01
CA ASP A 135 -18.46 11.67 19.44
C ASP A 135 -18.47 10.14 19.68
N LEU A 136 -18.57 9.73 20.94
CA LEU A 136 -18.52 8.30 21.29
C LEU A 136 -19.69 7.51 20.70
N ALA A 137 -20.90 8.07 20.68
CA ALA A 137 -22.09 7.37 20.17
C ALA A 137 -22.02 7.23 18.64
N GLU A 138 -21.61 8.29 17.96
CA GLU A 138 -21.35 8.28 16.52
C GLU A 138 -20.26 7.27 16.15
N ALA A 139 -19.18 7.19 16.93
CA ALA A 139 -18.10 6.23 16.72
C ALA A 139 -18.57 4.78 16.96
N GLU A 140 -19.34 4.53 18.01
CA GLU A 140 -19.93 3.20 18.27
C GLU A 140 -20.84 2.76 17.12
N ALA A 141 -21.65 3.67 16.59
CA ALA A 141 -22.51 3.42 15.44
C ALA A 141 -21.68 3.11 14.17
N ALA A 142 -20.62 3.88 13.90
CA ALA A 142 -19.74 3.68 12.75
C ALA A 142 -18.96 2.36 12.83
N TYR A 143 -18.24 2.14 13.92
CA TYR A 143 -17.29 1.03 14.05
C TYR A 143 -17.94 -0.27 14.50
N GLN A 144 -19.12 -0.22 15.11
CA GLN A 144 -19.76 -1.37 15.75
C GLN A 144 -18.84 -1.99 16.82
N ILE A 145 -18.20 -1.12 17.61
CA ILE A 145 -17.30 -1.44 18.72
C ILE A 145 -17.63 -0.46 19.83
N GLU A 146 -17.69 -0.92 21.09
CA GLU A 146 -17.82 -0.02 22.25
C GLU A 146 -16.66 0.99 22.25
N CYS A 147 -16.96 2.26 22.48
CA CYS A 147 -15.96 3.32 22.43
C CYS A 147 -15.74 3.98 23.80
N ALA A 148 -14.51 4.34 24.09
CA ALA A 148 -14.15 5.09 25.29
C ALA A 148 -13.16 6.21 24.99
N HIS A 149 -13.15 7.22 25.86
CA HIS A 149 -12.18 8.30 25.78
C HIS A 149 -10.76 7.76 26.03
N ILE A 150 -9.81 8.10 25.15
CA ILE A 150 -8.40 7.66 25.20
C ILE A 150 -7.69 7.95 26.53
N GLY A 151 -8.06 9.03 27.22
CA GLY A 151 -7.58 9.34 28.57
C GLY A 151 -7.86 8.26 29.63
N THR A 152 -8.76 7.31 29.36
CA THR A 152 -9.03 6.16 30.24
C THR A 152 -8.20 4.91 29.90
N LEU A 153 -7.46 4.93 28.78
CA LEU A 153 -6.62 3.80 28.33
C LEU A 153 -5.59 3.35 29.38
N PRO A 154 -4.87 4.24 30.11
CA PRO A 154 -3.92 3.79 31.13
C PRO A 154 -4.57 2.92 32.22
N ALA A 155 -5.82 3.21 32.58
CA ALA A 155 -6.57 2.42 33.55
C ALA A 155 -7.04 1.07 32.97
N ALA A 156 -7.34 1.03 31.67
CA ALA A 156 -7.74 -0.20 30.98
C ALA A 156 -6.55 -1.16 30.79
N LEU A 157 -5.34 -0.64 30.61
CA LEU A 157 -4.12 -1.45 30.42
C LEU A 157 -3.45 -1.91 31.72
N ASN A 158 -4.19 -1.94 32.83
CA ASN A 158 -3.72 -2.51 34.09
C ASN A 158 -3.67 -4.05 33.98
N GLY A 159 -2.52 -4.60 33.60
CA GLY A 159 -2.27 -6.05 33.58
C GLY A 159 -1.43 -6.52 32.40
N PRO A 160 -1.15 -7.83 32.30
CA PRO A 160 -0.44 -8.41 31.16
C PRO A 160 -1.20 -8.16 29.86
N ALA A 161 -0.50 -7.69 28.82
CA ALA A 161 -1.05 -7.50 27.50
C ALA A 161 0.03 -7.75 26.45
N ARG A 162 -0.40 -8.11 25.24
CA ARG A 162 0.42 -8.09 24.03
C ARG A 162 0.11 -6.79 23.29
N VAL A 163 1.13 -6.09 22.85
CA VAL A 163 0.98 -4.84 22.10
C VAL A 163 1.63 -4.97 20.74
N LEU A 164 0.98 -4.43 19.71
CA LEU A 164 1.60 -4.24 18.42
C LEU A 164 2.65 -3.12 18.52
N ARG A 165 3.84 -3.51 18.97
CA ARG A 165 4.90 -2.60 19.40
C ARG A 165 5.53 -1.82 18.25
N GLY A 166 5.96 -0.59 18.52
CA GLY A 166 6.65 0.30 17.58
C GLY A 166 5.70 1.13 16.70
N VAL A 167 4.38 1.00 16.91
CA VAL A 167 3.37 1.77 16.17
C VAL A 167 3.11 3.12 16.85
N ASP A 168 2.97 3.11 18.18
CA ASP A 168 2.77 4.29 19.02
C ASP A 168 3.59 4.18 20.32
N ALA A 169 4.58 5.07 20.48
CA ALA A 169 5.47 5.07 21.63
C ALA A 169 4.77 5.38 22.97
N SER A 170 3.65 6.14 22.93
CA SER A 170 2.87 6.45 24.13
C SER A 170 2.13 5.21 24.65
N VAL A 171 1.59 4.40 23.75
CA VAL A 171 0.92 3.13 24.07
C VAL A 171 1.95 2.06 24.47
N ASP A 172 3.08 2.00 23.76
CA ASP A 172 4.19 1.10 24.10
C ASP A 172 4.70 1.32 25.54
N ALA A 173 4.67 2.56 26.03
CA ALA A 173 5.06 2.91 27.39
C ALA A 173 4.05 2.47 28.46
N LEU A 174 2.79 2.25 28.09
CA LEU A 174 1.74 1.75 29.00
C LEU A 174 1.82 0.24 29.19
N VAL A 175 2.45 -0.49 28.25
CA VAL A 175 2.57 -1.95 28.28
C VAL A 175 4.02 -2.36 28.47
N SER A 176 4.31 -2.96 29.63
CA SER A 176 5.65 -3.44 29.95
C SER A 176 6.20 -4.38 28.85
N PRO A 177 7.46 -4.23 28.42
CA PRO A 177 8.05 -5.13 27.43
C PRO A 177 7.95 -6.59 27.87
N SER A 178 7.32 -7.41 27.05
CA SER A 178 7.23 -8.85 27.27
C SER A 178 8.56 -9.47 26.80
N GLY A 179 9.37 -10.00 27.72
CA GLY A 179 10.70 -10.55 27.42
C GLY A 179 10.69 -11.92 26.69
N ASP A 180 9.56 -12.31 26.12
CA ASP A 180 9.19 -13.67 25.70
C ASP A 180 8.61 -13.72 24.26
N ASP A 181 9.01 -12.80 23.37
CA ASP A 181 8.59 -12.72 21.96
C ASP A 181 7.08 -12.58 21.70
N ARG A 182 6.27 -12.32 22.74
CA ARG A 182 4.80 -12.30 22.63
C ARG A 182 4.25 -11.21 21.71
N ASP A 183 4.86 -10.04 21.71
CA ASP A 183 4.50 -8.95 20.80
C ASP A 183 4.86 -9.28 19.34
N ALA A 184 5.97 -10.00 19.13
CA ALA A 184 6.36 -10.45 17.80
C ALA A 184 5.39 -11.51 17.27
N GLU A 185 4.91 -12.42 18.13
CA GLU A 185 3.85 -13.38 17.79
C GLU A 185 2.54 -12.67 17.44
N LEU A 186 2.13 -11.64 18.19
CA LEU A 186 0.95 -10.82 17.84
C LEU A 186 1.10 -10.19 16.45
N ALA A 187 2.23 -9.56 16.17
CA ALA A 187 2.50 -8.96 14.86
C ALA A 187 2.46 -9.98 13.71
N ALA A 188 2.98 -11.19 13.96
CA ALA A 188 2.94 -12.29 13.00
C ALA A 188 1.51 -12.79 12.75
N VAL A 189 0.74 -13.06 13.80
CA VAL A 189 -0.66 -13.50 13.68
C VAL A 189 -1.51 -12.45 12.96
N LEU A 190 -1.34 -11.16 13.26
CA LEU A 190 -2.05 -10.08 12.57
C LEU A 190 -1.73 -10.03 11.07
N SER A 191 -0.48 -10.30 10.68
CA SER A 191 -0.11 -10.39 9.26
C SER A 191 -0.69 -11.64 8.61
N GLU A 192 -0.65 -12.80 9.28
CA GLU A 192 -1.17 -14.05 8.73
C GLU A 192 -2.69 -14.03 8.51
N LEU A 193 -3.44 -13.36 9.39
CA LEU A 193 -4.90 -13.21 9.22
C LEU A 193 -5.27 -12.46 7.92
N ARG A 194 -4.37 -11.65 7.37
CA ARG A 194 -4.56 -10.87 6.14
C ARG A 194 -4.14 -11.61 4.87
N LEU A 195 -3.51 -12.79 4.98
CA LEU A 195 -3.03 -13.54 3.80
C LEU A 195 -4.20 -13.91 2.90
N VAL A 196 -5.25 -14.50 3.47
CA VAL A 196 -6.46 -14.93 2.76
C VAL A 196 -7.52 -13.85 2.85
N LYS A 197 -7.86 -13.25 1.70
CA LYS A 197 -8.81 -12.14 1.60
C LYS A 197 -10.23 -12.67 1.60
N ASP A 198 -11.11 -12.00 2.35
CA ASP A 198 -12.56 -12.22 2.23
C ASP A 198 -13.16 -11.55 0.98
N GLU A 199 -14.42 -11.84 0.69
CA GLU A 199 -15.11 -11.37 -0.52
C GLU A 199 -15.18 -9.83 -0.63
N TRP A 200 -15.20 -9.13 0.50
CA TRP A 200 -15.21 -7.67 0.53
C TRP A 200 -13.81 -7.12 0.25
N GLU A 201 -12.77 -7.72 0.81
CA GLU A 201 -11.37 -7.34 0.52
C GLU A 201 -11.03 -7.51 -0.96
N ILE A 202 -11.46 -8.62 -1.57
CA ILE A 202 -11.24 -8.87 -3.01
C ILE A 202 -11.96 -7.81 -3.85
N ALA A 203 -13.16 -7.37 -3.44
CA ALA A 203 -13.90 -6.31 -4.13
C ALA A 203 -13.20 -4.94 -4.01
N GLU A 204 -12.66 -4.60 -2.84
CA GLU A 204 -11.89 -3.37 -2.64
C GLU A 204 -10.60 -3.37 -3.47
N LEU A 205 -9.88 -4.49 -3.50
CA LEU A 205 -8.70 -4.67 -4.36
C LEU A 205 -9.05 -4.54 -5.84
N GLN A 206 -10.17 -5.12 -6.30
CA GLN A 206 -10.60 -4.97 -7.69
C GLN A 206 -10.91 -3.51 -8.04
N GLN A 207 -11.53 -2.74 -7.13
CA GLN A 207 -11.77 -1.31 -7.34
C GLN A 207 -10.44 -0.54 -7.50
N ALA A 208 -9.46 -0.82 -6.65
CA ALA A 208 -8.12 -0.22 -6.74
C ALA A 208 -7.43 -0.56 -8.08
N VAL A 209 -7.53 -1.81 -8.52
CA VAL A 209 -7.01 -2.26 -9.82
C VAL A 209 -7.70 -1.56 -10.99
N ASP A 210 -9.02 -1.44 -10.94
CA ASP A 210 -9.80 -0.79 -12.00
C ASP A 210 -9.46 0.71 -12.11
N ALA A 211 -9.30 1.40 -10.98
CA ALA A 211 -8.85 2.79 -10.92
C ALA A 211 -7.42 2.95 -11.46
N THR A 212 -6.54 2.00 -11.11
CA THR A 212 -5.16 1.91 -11.62
C THR A 212 -5.15 1.77 -13.13
N ALA A 213 -5.96 0.86 -13.69
CA ALA A 213 -6.08 0.68 -15.14
C ALA A 213 -6.48 1.98 -15.86
N ARG A 214 -7.47 2.71 -15.33
CA ARG A 214 -7.85 4.04 -15.86
C ARG A 214 -6.70 5.05 -15.75
N GLY A 215 -5.89 4.99 -14.70
CA GLY A 215 -4.69 5.81 -14.55
C GLY A 215 -3.64 5.55 -15.61
N PHE A 216 -3.40 4.28 -15.97
CA PHE A 216 -2.54 3.91 -17.09
C PHE A 216 -3.08 4.45 -18.42
N GLU A 217 -4.39 4.39 -18.65
CA GLU A 217 -4.99 4.99 -19.86
C GLU A 217 -4.81 6.51 -19.91
N ASP A 218 -4.97 7.21 -18.78
CA ASP A 218 -4.75 8.65 -18.71
C ASP A 218 -3.31 9.02 -19.04
N VAL A 219 -2.34 8.25 -18.51
CA VAL A 219 -0.93 8.42 -18.83
C VAL A 219 -0.72 8.27 -20.33
N VAL A 220 -1.25 7.23 -20.96
CA VAL A 220 -1.10 7.01 -22.41
C VAL A 220 -1.67 8.17 -23.22
N ARG A 221 -2.86 8.66 -22.88
CA ARG A 221 -3.47 9.84 -23.52
C ARG A 221 -2.60 11.09 -23.36
N ALA A 222 -1.87 11.19 -22.24
CA ALA A 222 -1.03 12.33 -21.91
C ALA A 222 0.41 12.25 -22.46
N LEU A 223 0.86 11.10 -22.97
CA LEU A 223 2.23 10.89 -23.45
C LEU A 223 2.70 11.93 -24.48
N PRO A 224 1.89 12.36 -25.49
CA PRO A 224 2.32 13.39 -26.43
C PRO A 224 2.72 14.72 -25.76
N ALA A 225 1.96 15.13 -24.73
CA ALA A 225 2.28 16.33 -23.95
C ALA A 225 3.48 16.10 -23.02
N ALA A 226 3.58 14.92 -22.40
CA ALA A 226 4.69 14.56 -21.53
C ALA A 226 6.04 14.52 -22.29
N LEU A 227 6.06 13.99 -23.52
CA LEU A 227 7.24 13.95 -24.40
C LEU A 227 7.76 15.36 -24.76
N ALA A 228 6.84 16.31 -24.95
CA ALA A 228 7.20 17.70 -25.21
C ALA A 228 7.68 18.45 -23.95
N HIS A 229 7.34 17.95 -22.76
CA HIS A 229 7.61 18.63 -21.50
C HIS A 229 9.05 18.38 -21.00
N PRO A 230 9.75 19.40 -20.45
CA PRO A 230 11.11 19.22 -19.96
C PRO A 230 11.26 18.37 -18.70
N ARG A 231 10.16 18.07 -18.01
CA ARG A 231 10.09 17.18 -16.85
C ARG A 231 9.13 16.04 -17.16
N GLY A 232 9.51 15.20 -18.11
CA GLY A 232 8.60 14.23 -18.71
C GLY A 232 8.14 13.15 -17.72
N GLU A 233 9.06 12.56 -16.95
CA GLU A 233 8.71 11.58 -15.89
C GLU A 233 7.79 12.19 -14.82
N ARG A 234 8.12 13.37 -14.27
CA ARG A 234 7.22 14.08 -13.32
C ARG A 234 5.85 14.43 -13.91
N TYR A 235 5.79 14.68 -15.22
CA TYR A 235 4.52 14.96 -15.87
C TYR A 235 3.63 13.72 -15.82
N VAL A 236 4.18 12.56 -16.18
CA VAL A 236 3.48 11.27 -16.11
C VAL A 236 3.10 10.91 -14.68
N GLU A 237 4.03 11.06 -13.72
CA GLU A 237 3.76 10.89 -12.29
C GLU A 237 2.56 11.73 -11.82
N GLY A 238 2.52 13.01 -12.22
CA GLY A 238 1.42 13.91 -11.88
C GLY A 238 0.07 13.52 -12.50
N VAL A 239 0.08 12.97 -13.73
CA VAL A 239 -1.15 12.48 -14.39
C VAL A 239 -1.72 11.28 -13.64
N PHE A 240 -0.89 10.28 -13.34
CA PHE A 240 -1.34 9.12 -12.56
C PHE A 240 -1.76 9.54 -11.14
N GLY A 241 -1.00 10.43 -10.50
CA GLY A 241 -1.31 10.96 -9.18
C GLY A 241 -2.63 11.74 -9.12
N LEU A 242 -3.05 12.37 -10.23
CA LEU A 242 -4.38 12.98 -10.32
C LEU A 242 -5.47 11.90 -10.28
N ARG A 243 -5.34 10.82 -11.08
CA ARG A 243 -6.29 9.70 -11.05
C ARG A 243 -6.42 9.11 -9.65
N SER A 244 -5.30 8.85 -8.99
CA SER A 244 -5.31 8.23 -7.66
C SER A 244 -5.98 9.08 -6.60
N ARG A 245 -5.97 10.41 -6.75
CA ARG A 245 -6.70 11.34 -5.87
C ARG A 245 -8.17 11.53 -6.21
N LEU A 246 -8.60 11.18 -7.42
CA LEU A 246 -9.98 11.30 -7.87
C LEU A 246 -10.80 10.05 -7.56
N GLU A 247 -10.16 8.89 -7.55
CA GLU A 247 -10.85 7.58 -7.39
C GLU A 247 -10.31 6.76 -6.22
N GLY A 248 -9.50 7.37 -5.36
CA GLY A 248 -9.01 6.74 -4.15
C GLY A 248 -8.39 7.77 -3.20
N ASN A 249 -7.68 7.25 -2.21
CA ASN A 249 -6.96 8.06 -1.25
C ASN A 249 -5.71 8.68 -1.86
N ALA A 250 -4.84 7.87 -2.46
CA ALA A 250 -3.57 8.31 -3.05
C ALA A 250 -2.99 7.16 -3.88
N VAL A 251 -1.71 7.28 -4.26
CA VAL A 251 -0.92 6.12 -4.69
C VAL A 251 -0.59 5.26 -3.47
N GLY A 252 -0.65 3.93 -3.58
CA GLY A 252 -0.31 3.01 -2.47
C GLY A 252 1.18 2.92 -2.17
N TYR A 253 2.00 3.32 -3.13
CA TYR A 253 3.44 3.46 -3.03
C TYR A 253 3.90 4.56 -3.99
N GLN A 254 5.13 5.06 -3.82
CA GLN A 254 5.64 6.09 -4.72
C GLN A 254 5.76 5.52 -6.14
N SER A 255 5.03 6.10 -7.09
CA SER A 255 5.07 5.67 -8.48
C SER A 255 6.48 5.71 -9.03
N ILE A 256 6.87 4.67 -9.75
CA ILE A 256 8.13 4.61 -10.49
C ILE A 256 7.81 4.95 -11.94
N VAL A 257 8.39 6.05 -12.41
CA VAL A 257 8.20 6.54 -13.77
C VAL A 257 9.57 6.66 -14.41
N ALA A 258 9.99 5.61 -15.12
CA ALA A 258 11.37 5.42 -15.49
C ALA A 258 11.54 5.30 -17.01
N SER A 259 12.09 6.35 -17.65
CA SER A 259 12.42 6.37 -19.07
C SER A 259 13.81 5.79 -19.34
N GLY A 260 13.93 4.99 -20.39
CA GLY A 260 15.22 4.47 -20.87
C GLY A 260 15.98 3.73 -19.77
N ALA A 261 17.25 4.12 -19.57
CA ALA A 261 18.13 3.48 -18.60
C ALA A 261 17.69 3.65 -17.13
N HIS A 262 16.79 4.60 -16.81
CA HIS A 262 16.22 4.71 -15.47
C HIS A 262 15.40 3.45 -15.11
N ALA A 263 14.83 2.76 -16.10
CA ALA A 263 14.09 1.51 -15.89
C ALA A 263 14.98 0.38 -15.33
N CYS A 264 16.31 0.51 -15.41
CA CYS A 264 17.27 -0.41 -14.80
C CYS A 264 17.50 -0.14 -13.30
N VAL A 265 16.84 0.88 -12.71
CA VAL A 265 16.87 1.19 -11.28
C VAL A 265 15.51 0.83 -10.67
N LEU A 266 15.47 -0.26 -9.88
CA LEU A 266 14.22 -0.88 -9.44
C LEU A 266 13.25 0.07 -8.74
N HIS A 267 13.75 0.96 -7.87
CA HIS A 267 12.95 1.95 -7.15
C HIS A 267 13.29 3.38 -7.60
N TRP A 268 13.19 3.65 -8.90
CA TRP A 268 13.35 4.99 -9.45
C TRP A 268 12.14 5.88 -9.11
N ILE A 269 12.14 6.46 -7.91
CA ILE A 269 11.07 7.34 -7.41
C ILE A 269 11.42 8.82 -7.52
N ARG A 270 12.61 9.15 -8.04
CA ARG A 270 13.01 10.56 -8.25
C ARG A 270 12.25 11.18 -9.42
N ASN A 271 11.94 10.34 -10.41
CA ASN A 271 11.09 10.67 -11.56
C ASN A 271 11.51 11.97 -12.25
N ASP A 272 12.81 12.28 -12.34
CA ASP A 272 13.30 13.59 -12.82
C ASP A 272 13.86 13.58 -14.24
N GLY A 273 13.74 12.45 -14.94
CA GLY A 273 14.12 12.29 -16.33
C GLY A 273 13.23 13.00 -17.34
N ARG A 274 13.81 13.24 -18.52
CA ARG A 274 13.07 13.57 -19.74
C ARG A 274 12.63 12.28 -20.41
N LEU A 275 11.56 12.36 -21.19
CA LEU A 275 11.17 11.26 -22.08
C LEU A 275 11.86 11.44 -23.44
N ASP A 276 12.27 10.33 -24.05
CA ASP A 276 12.78 10.25 -25.42
C ASP A 276 11.90 9.30 -26.25
N PRO A 277 11.34 9.72 -27.40
CA PRO A 277 10.56 8.84 -28.28
C PRO A 277 11.25 7.53 -28.68
N ALA A 278 12.59 7.47 -28.69
CA ALA A 278 13.33 6.26 -29.04
C ALA A 278 13.40 5.23 -27.89
N GLU A 279 13.05 5.61 -26.67
CA GLU A 279 13.14 4.79 -25.47
C GLU A 279 11.81 4.10 -25.11
N MET A 280 11.84 3.30 -24.06
CA MET A 280 10.64 2.80 -23.38
C MET A 280 10.46 3.53 -22.05
N LEU A 281 9.23 3.55 -21.58
CA LEU A 281 8.83 3.99 -20.25
C LEU A 281 8.37 2.78 -19.44
N LEU A 282 9.06 2.48 -18.34
CA LEU A 282 8.54 1.59 -17.31
C LEU A 282 7.73 2.45 -16.33
N LEU A 283 6.42 2.22 -16.29
CA LEU A 283 5.51 2.81 -15.31
C LEU A 283 5.05 1.71 -14.36
N ASP A 284 5.40 1.86 -13.10
CA ASP A 284 4.96 1.02 -11.99
C ASP A 284 4.23 1.91 -10.97
N ALA A 285 2.92 1.69 -10.87
CA ALA A 285 2.05 2.52 -10.06
C ALA A 285 0.73 1.82 -9.72
N GLY A 286 0.25 2.05 -8.49
CA GLY A 286 -1.03 1.55 -8.01
C GLY A 286 -1.80 2.59 -7.20
N VAL A 287 -3.13 2.61 -7.38
CA VAL A 287 -4.05 3.42 -6.57
C VAL A 287 -4.32 2.70 -5.25
N GLU A 288 -4.27 3.44 -4.14
CA GLU A 288 -4.81 3.02 -2.84
C GLU A 288 -6.24 3.56 -2.70
N GLY A 289 -7.20 2.65 -2.56
CA GLY A 289 -8.61 3.00 -2.42
C GLY A 289 -8.96 3.60 -1.06
N ASP A 290 -10.22 3.99 -0.88
CA ASP A 290 -10.71 4.68 0.32
C ASP A 290 -10.55 3.84 1.60
N ASN A 291 -10.61 2.51 1.48
CA ASN A 291 -10.40 1.55 2.58
C ASN A 291 -8.98 0.97 2.62
N LEU A 292 -8.01 1.66 2.01
CA LEU A 292 -6.56 1.39 2.04
C LEU A 292 -6.06 0.15 1.28
N TYR A 293 -6.93 -0.59 0.60
CA TYR A 293 -6.48 -1.64 -0.32
C TYR A 293 -5.83 -1.00 -1.55
N THR A 294 -4.67 -1.52 -1.95
CA THR A 294 -3.90 -0.98 -3.08
C THR A 294 -3.74 -2.00 -4.20
N ALA A 295 -3.69 -1.50 -5.43
CA ALA A 295 -3.18 -2.24 -6.57
C ALA A 295 -1.65 -2.13 -6.67
N ASP A 296 -1.04 -2.97 -7.49
CA ASP A 296 0.37 -2.92 -7.86
C ASP A 296 0.55 -3.40 -9.31
N VAL A 297 0.79 -2.47 -10.23
CA VAL A 297 0.80 -2.76 -11.65
C VAL A 297 1.96 -2.07 -12.32
N THR A 298 2.72 -2.84 -13.08
CA THR A 298 3.78 -2.34 -13.96
C THR A 298 3.46 -2.61 -15.43
N ARG A 299 3.59 -1.57 -16.27
CA ARG A 299 3.68 -1.70 -17.73
C ARG A 299 4.92 -1.00 -18.26
N THR A 300 5.61 -1.68 -19.19
CA THR A 300 6.69 -1.08 -19.98
C THR A 300 6.15 -0.72 -21.37
N LEU A 301 6.18 0.55 -21.74
CA LEU A 301 5.54 1.13 -22.92
C LEU A 301 6.58 1.71 -23.88
N PRO A 302 6.52 1.46 -25.20
CA PRO A 302 7.38 2.12 -26.16
C PRO A 302 6.94 3.57 -26.35
N LEU A 303 7.82 4.54 -26.09
CA LEU A 303 7.46 5.96 -26.15
C LEU A 303 7.18 6.46 -27.58
N SER A 304 7.68 5.75 -28.60
CA SER A 304 7.31 5.96 -30.01
C SER A 304 5.93 5.43 -30.37
N GLY A 305 5.32 4.62 -29.50
CA GLY A 305 4.12 3.82 -29.78
C GLY A 305 4.39 2.48 -30.45
N ARG A 306 5.65 2.12 -30.76
CA ARG A 306 6.04 0.82 -31.33
C ARG A 306 7.36 0.32 -30.75
N PHE A 307 7.42 -0.96 -30.39
CA PHE A 307 8.67 -1.56 -29.95
C PHE A 307 9.65 -1.68 -31.12
N SER A 308 10.90 -1.27 -30.90
CA SER A 308 11.99 -1.65 -31.80
C SER A 308 12.24 -3.16 -31.72
N PRO A 309 12.90 -3.78 -32.71
CA PRO A 309 13.22 -5.22 -32.65
C PRO A 309 13.96 -5.63 -31.38
N VAL A 310 14.88 -4.80 -30.89
CA VAL A 310 15.66 -5.08 -29.68
C VAL A 310 14.84 -4.89 -28.41
N GLN A 311 14.02 -3.83 -28.35
CA GLN A 311 13.07 -3.63 -27.25
C GLN A 311 12.08 -4.79 -27.16
N ARG A 312 11.55 -5.22 -28.31
CA ARG A 312 10.60 -6.32 -28.43
C ARG A 312 11.21 -7.65 -27.99
N GLN A 313 12.45 -7.92 -28.37
CA GLN A 313 13.19 -9.12 -27.92
C GLN A 313 13.25 -9.21 -26.38
N VAL A 314 13.59 -8.11 -25.70
CA VAL A 314 13.65 -8.09 -24.23
C VAL A 314 12.26 -8.20 -23.61
N TYR A 315 11.29 -7.47 -24.18
CA TYR A 315 9.91 -7.45 -23.71
C TYR A 315 9.25 -8.83 -23.77
N ASP A 316 9.38 -9.51 -24.91
CA ASP A 316 8.74 -10.82 -25.13
C ASP A 316 9.29 -11.88 -24.17
N LEU A 317 10.60 -11.86 -23.86
CA LEU A 317 11.17 -12.79 -22.86
C LEU A 317 10.57 -12.57 -21.46
N VAL A 318 10.38 -11.31 -21.05
CA VAL A 318 9.74 -11.00 -19.76
C VAL A 318 8.26 -11.41 -19.78
N TYR A 319 7.55 -11.17 -20.88
CA TYR A 319 6.16 -11.61 -21.05
C TYR A 319 6.02 -13.13 -20.99
N GLU A 320 6.91 -13.88 -21.63
CA GLU A 320 6.94 -15.34 -21.57
C GLU A 320 7.18 -15.84 -20.15
N ALA A 321 8.12 -15.22 -19.42
CA ALA A 321 8.40 -15.56 -18.03
C ALA A 321 7.19 -15.31 -17.12
N GLN A 322 6.52 -14.16 -17.29
CA GLN A 322 5.30 -13.82 -16.54
C GLN A 322 4.18 -14.81 -16.84
N THR A 323 3.96 -15.12 -18.11
CA THR A 323 2.93 -16.06 -18.55
C THR A 323 3.15 -17.45 -17.96
N ALA A 324 4.41 -17.93 -17.96
CA ALA A 324 4.75 -19.23 -17.37
C ALA A 324 4.58 -19.25 -15.84
N ALA A 325 4.93 -18.16 -15.15
CA ALA A 325 4.73 -18.02 -13.71
C ALA A 325 3.24 -18.01 -13.32
N ILE A 326 2.40 -17.26 -14.05
CA ILE A 326 0.95 -17.24 -13.79
C ILE A 326 0.33 -18.63 -14.00
N ALA A 327 0.78 -19.39 -14.99
CA ALA A 327 0.23 -20.70 -15.33
C ALA A 327 0.40 -21.77 -14.22
N VAL A 328 1.31 -21.56 -13.27
CA VAL A 328 1.53 -22.50 -12.14
C VAL A 328 0.82 -22.07 -10.85
N LEU A 329 0.17 -20.90 -10.84
CA LEU A 329 -0.57 -20.41 -9.67
C LEU A 329 -1.89 -21.17 -9.49
N ARG A 330 -2.02 -21.82 -8.34
CA ARG A 330 -3.22 -22.55 -7.90
C ARG A 330 -3.14 -22.86 -6.41
N PRO A 331 -4.27 -23.15 -5.75
CA PRO A 331 -4.26 -23.67 -4.38
C PRO A 331 -3.34 -24.89 -4.24
N GLY A 332 -2.55 -24.93 -3.17
CA GLY A 332 -1.61 -26.00 -2.85
C GLY A 332 -0.26 -25.93 -3.56
N ALA A 333 -0.05 -25.05 -4.54
CA ALA A 333 1.28 -24.81 -5.11
C ALA A 333 2.17 -24.10 -4.09
N ARG A 334 3.50 -24.35 -4.12
CA ARG A 334 4.42 -23.63 -3.22
C ARG A 334 4.49 -22.16 -3.62
N PHE A 335 4.54 -21.25 -2.65
CA PHE A 335 4.65 -19.82 -2.97
C PHE A 335 5.84 -19.52 -3.89
N ARG A 336 7.01 -20.13 -3.68
CA ARG A 336 8.21 -19.86 -4.52
C ARG A 336 8.15 -20.45 -5.94
N GLU A 337 7.20 -21.33 -6.24
CA GLU A 337 7.17 -22.08 -7.51
C GLU A 337 7.00 -21.18 -8.74
N PHE A 338 6.21 -20.12 -8.64
CA PHE A 338 6.01 -19.19 -9.76
C PHE A 338 7.28 -18.37 -10.04
N HIS A 339 8.00 -17.93 -9.00
CA HIS A 339 9.28 -17.25 -9.13
C HIS A 339 10.33 -18.17 -9.78
N GLU A 340 10.48 -19.39 -9.27
CA GLU A 340 11.39 -20.39 -9.84
C GLU A 340 11.07 -20.66 -11.32
N THR A 341 9.78 -20.68 -11.67
CA THR A 341 9.31 -20.87 -13.05
C THR A 341 9.66 -19.68 -13.96
N ALA A 342 9.40 -18.44 -13.54
CA ALA A 342 9.80 -17.24 -14.29
C ALA A 342 11.32 -17.17 -14.49
N MET A 343 12.10 -17.43 -13.43
CA MET A 343 13.56 -17.35 -13.48
C MET A 343 14.16 -18.38 -14.43
N ARG A 344 13.56 -19.58 -14.53
CA ARG A 344 13.98 -20.58 -15.52
C ARG A 344 13.79 -20.08 -16.96
N VAL A 345 12.64 -19.48 -17.26
CA VAL A 345 12.37 -18.91 -18.61
C VAL A 345 13.39 -17.82 -18.93
N ILE A 346 13.61 -16.87 -18.02
CA ILE A 346 14.62 -15.81 -18.22
C ILE A 346 16.02 -16.42 -18.41
N SER A 347 16.41 -17.38 -17.57
CA SER A 347 17.72 -18.01 -17.65
C SER A 347 17.93 -18.76 -18.97
N ASP A 348 16.90 -19.41 -19.50
CA ASP A 348 16.95 -20.08 -20.80
C ASP A 348 17.00 -19.08 -21.96
N GLY A 349 16.21 -18.01 -21.93
CA GLY A 349 16.25 -16.95 -22.95
C GLY A 349 17.60 -16.23 -23.01
N LEU A 350 18.20 -15.91 -21.85
CA LEU A 350 19.54 -15.32 -21.78
C LEU A 350 20.62 -16.27 -22.33
N ARG A 351 20.45 -17.58 -22.17
CA ARG A 351 21.34 -18.59 -22.77
C ARG A 351 21.17 -18.64 -24.29
N GLU A 352 19.95 -18.54 -24.79
CA GLU A 352 19.67 -18.51 -26.24
C GLU A 352 20.24 -17.27 -26.91
N TRP A 353 20.27 -16.12 -26.22
CA TRP A 353 20.95 -14.91 -26.70
C TRP A 353 22.48 -15.00 -26.60
N GLY A 354 23.03 -16.07 -26.03
CA GLY A 354 24.46 -16.25 -25.84
C GLY A 354 25.05 -15.42 -24.69
N LEU A 355 24.22 -14.85 -23.82
CA LEU A 355 24.68 -14.06 -22.65
C LEU A 355 25.09 -14.96 -21.47
N LEU A 356 24.56 -16.18 -21.41
CA LEU A 356 24.92 -17.18 -20.41
C LEU A 356 25.32 -18.50 -21.07
N THR A 357 26.34 -19.15 -20.54
CA THR A 357 26.60 -20.57 -20.80
C THR A 357 25.68 -21.45 -19.94
N LYS A 358 25.54 -22.73 -20.30
CA LYS A 358 24.75 -23.69 -19.51
C LYS A 358 25.17 -23.74 -18.02
N SER A 359 26.48 -23.82 -17.75
CA SER A 359 26.98 -23.87 -16.37
C SER A 359 26.69 -22.59 -15.58
N GLN A 360 26.67 -21.43 -16.25
CA GLN A 360 26.30 -20.16 -15.61
C GLN A 360 24.79 -20.07 -15.34
N ALA A 361 23.95 -20.58 -16.25
CA ALA A 361 22.52 -20.72 -16.05
C ALA A 361 22.21 -21.64 -14.85
N ASP A 362 22.83 -22.83 -14.82
CA ASP A 362 22.68 -23.81 -13.72
C ASP A 362 23.16 -23.25 -12.37
N ALA A 363 24.14 -22.32 -12.38
CA ALA A 363 24.63 -21.64 -11.20
C ALA A 363 23.81 -20.40 -10.78
N GLY A 364 22.71 -20.08 -11.47
CA GLY A 364 21.83 -18.97 -11.14
C GLY A 364 22.38 -17.59 -11.48
N LEU A 365 23.34 -17.49 -12.41
CA LEU A 365 23.99 -16.20 -12.75
C LEU A 365 23.10 -15.25 -13.56
N HIS A 366 21.92 -15.69 -14.01
CA HIS A 366 20.88 -14.81 -14.57
C HIS A 366 20.50 -13.68 -13.60
N ARG A 367 20.72 -13.88 -12.29
CA ARG A 367 20.49 -12.87 -11.25
C ARG A 367 21.28 -11.58 -11.43
N ARG A 368 22.33 -11.55 -12.27
CA ARG A 368 22.97 -10.30 -12.69
C ARG A 368 21.98 -9.32 -13.33
N TYR A 369 20.97 -9.82 -14.01
CA TYR A 369 20.00 -9.05 -14.80
C TYR A 369 18.60 -9.01 -14.18
N THR A 370 18.34 -9.80 -13.13
CA THR A 370 17.03 -9.88 -12.45
C THR A 370 17.24 -10.28 -10.98
N LEU A 371 17.18 -9.31 -10.07
CA LEU A 371 17.55 -9.50 -8.65
C LEU A 371 16.35 -9.63 -7.71
N CYS A 372 15.20 -9.09 -8.08
CA CYS A 372 14.00 -9.07 -7.25
C CYS A 372 13.27 -10.43 -7.28
N SER A 373 12.41 -10.64 -6.28
CA SER A 373 11.37 -11.67 -6.37
C SER A 373 10.51 -11.41 -7.60
N SER A 374 9.83 -12.44 -8.10
CA SER A 374 8.86 -12.26 -9.19
C SER A 374 7.47 -11.89 -8.70
N GLY A 375 7.33 -11.54 -7.41
CA GLY A 375 6.06 -11.15 -6.79
C GLY A 375 6.03 -11.28 -5.27
N HIS A 376 4.96 -10.74 -4.69
CA HIS A 376 4.65 -10.72 -3.26
C HIS A 376 3.12 -10.70 -3.03
N MET A 377 2.68 -10.98 -1.80
CA MET A 377 1.28 -10.76 -1.40
C MET A 377 0.92 -9.28 -1.47
N LEU A 378 -0.34 -9.00 -1.80
CA LEU A 378 -0.90 -7.67 -1.98
C LEU A 378 -2.22 -7.53 -1.19
N GLY A 379 -2.47 -6.36 -0.61
CA GLY A 379 -3.64 -6.11 0.21
C GLY A 379 -3.72 -4.65 0.68
N LEU A 380 -3.90 -4.48 1.99
CA LEU A 380 -3.84 -3.15 2.63
C LEU A 380 -2.44 -2.51 2.49
N ASP A 381 -1.37 -3.32 2.41
CA ASP A 381 -0.02 -2.84 2.12
C ASP A 381 0.40 -3.39 0.74
N VAL A 382 1.21 -2.63 -0.01
CA VAL A 382 1.76 -3.07 -1.31
C VAL A 382 2.54 -4.38 -1.16
N HIS A 383 3.54 -4.39 -0.27
CA HIS A 383 4.20 -5.59 0.22
C HIS A 383 3.45 -6.10 1.45
N ASP A 384 2.35 -6.80 1.21
CA ASP A 384 1.44 -7.24 2.26
C ASP A 384 2.06 -8.32 3.16
N CYS A 385 1.53 -8.43 4.38
CA CYS A 385 1.84 -9.52 5.32
C CYS A 385 3.34 -9.68 5.67
N ALA A 386 4.13 -8.59 5.66
CA ALA A 386 5.58 -8.61 5.85
C ALA A 386 6.09 -9.20 7.20
N ARG A 387 5.20 -9.38 8.20
CA ARG A 387 5.54 -10.02 9.49
C ARG A 387 5.01 -11.45 9.60
N ALA A 388 4.35 -11.98 8.57
CA ALA A 388 3.92 -13.37 8.55
C ALA A 388 5.15 -14.30 8.66
N ARG A 389 4.97 -15.43 9.34
CA ARG A 389 6.04 -16.42 9.50
C ARG A 389 6.38 -17.03 8.15
N ALA A 390 7.66 -17.33 7.94
CA ALA A 390 8.16 -17.85 6.68
C ALA A 390 7.45 -19.16 6.30
N GLU A 391 7.22 -20.04 7.26
CA GLU A 391 6.55 -21.33 7.06
C GLU A 391 5.08 -21.19 6.62
N THR A 392 4.42 -20.08 7.00
CA THR A 392 3.05 -19.76 6.58
C THR A 392 3.03 -19.08 5.21
N TYR A 393 4.05 -18.26 4.90
CA TYR A 393 4.08 -17.43 3.71
C TYR A 393 5.14 -17.89 2.69
N LEU A 394 6.40 -17.49 2.84
CA LEU A 394 7.45 -17.69 1.84
C LEU A 394 7.79 -19.16 1.56
N ASP A 395 7.65 -20.03 2.55
CA ASP A 395 7.88 -21.47 2.48
C ASP A 395 6.58 -22.27 2.52
N GLY A 396 5.45 -21.57 2.55
CA GLY A 396 4.10 -22.12 2.56
C GLY A 396 3.56 -22.46 1.17
N VAL A 397 2.27 -22.76 1.13
CA VAL A 397 1.51 -23.03 -0.08
C VAL A 397 0.47 -21.95 -0.31
N LEU A 398 0.08 -21.79 -1.57
CA LEU A 398 -0.97 -20.86 -1.96
C LEU A 398 -2.34 -21.39 -1.51
N GLU A 399 -3.20 -20.49 -1.05
CA GLU A 399 -4.57 -20.77 -0.62
C GLU A 399 -5.56 -19.93 -1.43
N GLU A 400 -6.77 -20.46 -1.64
CA GLU A 400 -7.85 -19.70 -2.27
C GLU A 400 -8.13 -18.40 -1.49
N GLY A 401 -8.32 -17.30 -2.23
CA GLY A 401 -8.52 -15.96 -1.66
C GLY A 401 -7.21 -15.20 -1.38
N GLN A 402 -6.03 -15.82 -1.51
CA GLN A 402 -4.79 -15.04 -1.49
C GLN A 402 -4.69 -14.14 -2.72
N VAL A 403 -4.15 -12.93 -2.54
CA VAL A 403 -3.91 -11.97 -3.61
C VAL A 403 -2.43 -11.63 -3.64
N LEU A 404 -1.82 -11.69 -4.82
CA LEU A 404 -0.39 -11.51 -5.05
C LEU A 404 -0.08 -10.87 -6.40
N THR A 405 1.09 -10.25 -6.49
CA THR A 405 1.67 -9.75 -7.75
C THR A 405 2.42 -10.85 -8.50
N VAL A 406 2.50 -10.74 -9.83
CA VAL A 406 3.47 -11.49 -10.66
C VAL A 406 4.19 -10.53 -11.60
N GLU A 407 5.45 -10.24 -11.27
CA GLU A 407 6.25 -9.10 -11.74
C GLU A 407 7.69 -9.46 -12.17
N PRO A 408 7.93 -10.49 -13.00
CA PRO A 408 9.27 -10.71 -13.51
C PRO A 408 9.76 -9.47 -14.28
N GLY A 409 11.05 -9.22 -14.20
CA GLY A 409 11.70 -8.14 -14.94
C GLY A 409 13.12 -8.47 -15.34
N LEU A 410 13.62 -7.75 -16.34
CA LEU A 410 14.97 -7.84 -16.87
C LEU A 410 15.56 -6.43 -16.96
N TYR A 411 16.71 -6.22 -16.33
CA TYR A 411 17.32 -4.92 -16.11
C TYR A 411 18.76 -4.94 -16.62
N LEU A 412 18.94 -4.45 -17.84
CA LEU A 412 20.20 -4.50 -18.56
C LEU A 412 20.95 -3.19 -18.37
N GLN A 413 21.85 -3.15 -17.39
CA GLN A 413 22.52 -1.90 -16.97
C GLN A 413 23.28 -1.23 -18.14
N PRO A 414 23.24 0.11 -18.24
CA PRO A 414 23.82 0.84 -19.38
C PRO A 414 25.34 0.72 -19.47
N ASP A 415 26.02 0.51 -18.34
CA ASP A 415 27.46 0.37 -18.20
C ASP A 415 27.94 -1.09 -18.11
N ASP A 416 27.04 -2.06 -18.28
CA ASP A 416 27.40 -3.47 -18.25
C ASP A 416 28.08 -3.91 -19.56
N LEU A 417 29.41 -3.95 -19.53
CA LEU A 417 30.24 -4.37 -20.66
C LEU A 417 30.12 -5.87 -21.02
N THR A 418 29.45 -6.68 -20.19
CA THR A 418 29.16 -8.08 -20.54
C THR A 418 28.00 -8.21 -21.52
N LEU A 419 27.23 -7.13 -21.71
CA LEU A 419 26.13 -7.06 -22.67
C LEU A 419 26.58 -6.51 -24.02
N PRO A 420 25.99 -6.98 -25.13
CA PRO A 420 26.02 -6.29 -26.42
C PRO A 420 25.56 -4.83 -26.28
N PRO A 421 26.20 -3.86 -26.96
CA PRO A 421 25.85 -2.44 -26.84
C PRO A 421 24.37 -2.11 -27.05
N GLU A 422 23.69 -2.82 -27.95
CA GLU A 422 22.29 -2.62 -28.29
C GLU A 422 21.31 -3.01 -27.16
N LEU A 423 21.72 -3.86 -26.22
CA LEU A 423 20.90 -4.29 -25.09
C LEU A 423 21.07 -3.40 -23.84
N ARG A 424 22.11 -2.57 -23.81
CA ARG A 424 22.46 -1.76 -22.63
C ARG A 424 21.44 -0.65 -22.42
N GLY A 425 21.03 -0.46 -21.17
CA GLY A 425 20.05 0.55 -20.76
C GLY A 425 18.59 0.14 -20.98
N ILE A 426 18.32 -1.13 -21.28
CA ILE A 426 16.95 -1.64 -21.43
C ILE A 426 16.49 -2.27 -20.11
N GLY A 427 15.49 -1.66 -19.48
CA GLY A 427 14.75 -2.22 -18.36
C GLY A 427 13.32 -2.56 -18.77
N VAL A 428 12.86 -3.78 -18.47
CA VAL A 428 11.47 -4.19 -18.66
C VAL A 428 10.99 -4.91 -17.40
N ARG A 429 9.81 -4.52 -16.91
CA ARG A 429 9.00 -5.28 -15.95
C ARG A 429 7.56 -5.32 -16.46
N ILE A 430 6.91 -6.45 -16.27
CA ILE A 430 5.48 -6.64 -16.55
C ILE A 430 4.89 -7.26 -15.30
N GLU A 431 3.94 -6.57 -14.69
CA GLU A 431 3.38 -6.91 -13.39
C GLU A 431 1.87 -6.86 -13.39
N ASP A 432 1.27 -7.82 -12.74
CA ASP A 432 -0.17 -7.93 -12.60
C ASP A 432 -0.57 -8.43 -11.24
N ASP A 433 -1.76 -8.00 -10.83
CA ASP A 433 -2.44 -8.44 -9.62
C ASP A 433 -3.30 -9.67 -9.91
N LEU A 434 -3.15 -10.70 -9.09
CA LEU A 434 -3.90 -11.95 -9.21
C LEU A 434 -4.52 -12.36 -7.89
N VAL A 435 -5.72 -12.93 -7.97
CA VAL A 435 -6.34 -13.64 -6.85
C VAL A 435 -6.33 -15.14 -7.11
N ILE A 436 -5.90 -15.92 -6.11
CA ILE A 436 -5.99 -17.37 -6.15
C ILE A 436 -7.45 -17.78 -6.00
N THR A 437 -7.91 -18.63 -6.90
CA THR A 437 -9.28 -19.18 -6.98
C THR A 437 -9.24 -20.68 -6.74
N ALA A 438 -10.39 -21.32 -6.55
CA ALA A 438 -10.47 -22.77 -6.30
C ALA A 438 -9.70 -23.66 -7.30
N ASP A 439 -9.57 -23.25 -8.57
CA ASP A 439 -8.99 -24.04 -9.66
C ASP A 439 -7.74 -23.41 -10.33
N GLY A 440 -7.26 -22.27 -9.83
CA GLY A 440 -6.12 -21.57 -10.42
C GLY A 440 -5.94 -20.16 -9.86
N ALA A 441 -5.65 -19.20 -10.74
CA ALA A 441 -5.60 -17.78 -10.41
C ALA A 441 -6.36 -16.95 -11.45
N ARG A 442 -7.02 -15.89 -10.98
CA ARG A 442 -7.70 -14.91 -11.82
C ARG A 442 -6.88 -13.63 -11.87
N LEU A 443 -6.59 -13.17 -13.09
CA LEU A 443 -5.97 -11.89 -13.36
C LEU A 443 -6.95 -10.75 -13.04
N MET A 444 -6.64 -9.93 -12.04
CA MET A 444 -7.47 -8.79 -11.64
C MET A 444 -7.26 -7.60 -12.58
N SER A 445 -6.02 -7.39 -13.02
CA SER A 445 -5.57 -6.32 -13.92
C SER A 445 -5.72 -6.65 -15.41
N ALA A 446 -6.62 -7.57 -15.76
CA ALA A 446 -6.83 -8.04 -17.14
C ALA A 446 -7.31 -6.97 -18.12
N ALA A 447 -7.77 -5.82 -17.62
CA ALA A 447 -8.15 -4.66 -18.45
C ALA A 447 -6.95 -4.01 -19.15
N LEU A 448 -5.73 -4.20 -18.65
CA LEU A 448 -4.51 -3.67 -19.25
C LEU A 448 -3.80 -4.76 -20.08
N PRO A 449 -3.49 -4.49 -21.36
CA PRO A 449 -2.81 -5.46 -22.21
C PRO A 449 -1.40 -5.75 -21.71
N ARG A 450 -0.86 -6.90 -22.10
CA ARG A 450 0.50 -7.35 -21.70
C ARG A 450 1.34 -7.85 -22.86
N ARG A 451 0.70 -8.31 -23.94
CA ARG A 451 1.45 -8.67 -25.15
C ARG A 451 1.85 -7.38 -25.86
N ALA A 452 3.05 -7.34 -26.40
CA ALA A 452 3.57 -6.15 -27.07
C ALA A 452 2.65 -5.65 -28.20
N ASP A 453 2.10 -6.55 -29.03
CA ASP A 453 1.15 -6.16 -30.10
C ASP A 453 -0.15 -5.55 -29.55
N GLU A 454 -0.61 -6.05 -28.39
CA GLU A 454 -1.81 -5.53 -27.71
C GLU A 454 -1.53 -4.17 -27.06
N ILE A 455 -0.34 -3.98 -26.49
CA ILE A 455 0.13 -2.67 -25.97
C ILE A 455 0.17 -1.65 -27.10
N GLU A 456 0.78 -1.99 -28.23
CA GLU A 456 0.88 -1.11 -29.39
C GLU A 456 -0.50 -0.73 -29.97
N ALA A 457 -1.44 -1.68 -30.00
CA ALA A 457 -2.80 -1.45 -30.45
C ALA A 457 -3.60 -0.60 -29.45
N TRP A 458 -3.49 -0.89 -28.15
CA TRP A 458 -4.14 -0.15 -27.08
C TRP A 458 -3.66 1.30 -27.01
N MET A 459 -2.34 1.52 -27.07
CA MET A 459 -1.76 2.86 -27.10
C MET A 459 -2.23 3.65 -28.32
N ALA A 460 -2.25 3.01 -29.50
CA ALA A 460 -2.75 3.65 -30.71
C ALA A 460 -4.24 4.01 -30.60
N ALA A 461 -5.08 3.14 -30.02
CA ALA A 461 -6.51 3.42 -29.85
C ALA A 461 -6.79 4.60 -28.90
N LEU A 462 -5.93 4.80 -27.89
CA LEU A 462 -6.06 5.89 -26.91
C LEU A 462 -5.49 7.23 -27.38
N ALA A 463 -4.49 7.21 -28.27
CA ALA A 463 -3.84 8.41 -28.79
C ALA A 463 -4.72 9.22 -29.78
N GLY A 464 -5.83 8.64 -30.25
CA GLY A 464 -6.66 9.19 -31.33
C GLY A 464 -6.07 8.94 -32.71
#